data_AF-A0A924ZM73-F1
#
_entry.id   AF-A0A924ZM73-F1
#
_cell.length_a   1.000
_cell.length_b   1.000
_cell.length_c   1.000
_cell.angle_alpha   90.00
_cell.angle_beta   90.00
_cell.angle_gamma   90.00
#
_symmetry.space_group_name_H-M   'P 1'
#
loop_
_entity.id
_entity.type
_entity.pdbx_description
1 polymer ?
#
loop_
_entity_poly.entity_id
_entity_poly.type
_entity_poly.pdbx_seq_one_letter_code
_entity_poly.pdbx_strand_id
1 'polypeptide(L)'
;GVGKSNTDTGMDLAISNQELDLKYHPFLSKFYVGAMYGQHKLVGKKTATYTVLSQSRTTTITDTITASYVTPHIGFTWKADWGLTIGRDLGWLVPISPKAEINEGDITSDPLYSSLAVQADYVENKRKLQEESDKYGKTSLPYLALLRVGWLF
;
A
#
# COMPACT_ATOMS: atom_id res chain seq x y z
N GLY A 1 18.02 -24.96 -23.72
CA GLY A 1 16.64 -24.58 -23.42
C GLY A 1 16.59 -24.11 -21.98
N VAL A 2 16.24 -22.85 -21.75
CA VAL A 2 16.18 -22.27 -20.40
C VAL A 2 14.77 -22.54 -19.87
N GLY A 3 14.66 -23.45 -18.90
CA GLY A 3 13.39 -23.75 -18.23
C GLY A 3 13.01 -22.60 -17.30
N LYS A 4 11.92 -21.90 -17.63
CA LYS A 4 11.29 -20.92 -16.77
C LYS A 4 10.51 -21.65 -15.67
N SER A 5 10.91 -21.50 -14.41
CA SER A 5 10.06 -21.79 -13.26
C SER A 5 9.88 -20.50 -12.47
N ASN A 6 8.88 -19.70 -12.86
CA ASN A 6 8.37 -18.63 -11.99
C ASN A 6 7.49 -19.31 -10.93
N THR A 7 8.09 -19.69 -9.80
CA THR A 7 7.31 -20.09 -8.63
C THR A 7 6.98 -18.81 -7.87
N ASP A 8 5.77 -18.30 -8.08
CA ASP A 8 5.25 -17.08 -7.44
C ASP A 8 4.84 -17.42 -6.00
N THR A 9 5.82 -17.40 -5.10
CA THR A 9 5.61 -17.70 -3.67
C THR A 9 5.11 -16.46 -2.94
N GLY A 10 3.78 -16.35 -2.81
CA GLY A 10 3.06 -15.61 -1.78
C GLY A 10 3.46 -14.14 -1.54
N MET A 11 2.60 -13.21 -1.98
CA MET A 11 2.73 -11.81 -1.60
C MET A 11 2.18 -11.61 -0.18
N ASP A 12 3.05 -11.57 0.83
CA ASP A 12 2.69 -11.13 2.18
C ASP A 12 2.45 -9.62 2.16
N LEU A 13 1.18 -9.22 2.23
CA LEU A 13 0.77 -7.82 2.32
C LEU A 13 0.53 -7.45 3.79
N ALA A 14 1.44 -6.68 4.38
CA ALA A 14 1.20 -6.02 5.65
C ALA A 14 0.73 -4.58 5.39
N ILE A 15 -0.47 -4.25 5.90
CA ILE A 15 -1.08 -2.92 5.77
C ILE A 15 -1.14 -2.29 7.17
N SER A 16 -0.48 -1.15 7.34
CA SER A 16 -0.60 -0.34 8.56
C SER A 16 -0.98 1.08 8.19
N ASN A 17 -2.05 1.58 8.80
CA ASN A 17 -2.56 2.92 8.52
C ASN A 17 -2.62 3.76 9.79
N GLN A 18 -2.25 5.03 9.66
CA GLN A 18 -2.52 6.07 10.66
C GLN A 18 -3.29 7.19 9.99
N GLU A 19 -4.42 7.58 10.58
CA GLU A 19 -5.40 8.47 9.97
C GLU A 19 -5.84 9.54 10.96
N LEU A 20 -5.95 10.78 10.46
CA LEU A 20 -6.55 11.93 11.13
C LEU A 20 -7.78 12.35 10.32
N ASP A 21 -8.95 12.32 10.94
CA ASP A 21 -10.23 12.64 10.30
C ASP A 21 -10.80 13.94 10.89
N LEU A 22 -10.96 14.97 10.05
CA LEU A 22 -11.62 16.21 10.40
C LEU A 22 -13.03 16.22 9.84
N LYS A 23 -14.03 16.46 10.69
CA LYS A 23 -15.44 16.52 10.30
C LYS A 23 -16.07 17.83 10.71
N TYR A 24 -16.77 18.43 9.78
CA TYR A 24 -17.60 19.60 9.99
C TYR A 24 -19.07 19.24 9.81
N HIS A 25 -19.86 19.44 10.87
CA HIS A 25 -21.30 19.19 10.88
C HIS A 25 -22.04 20.51 10.68
N PRO A 26 -22.47 20.84 9.45
CA PRO A 26 -23.31 22.01 9.26
C PRO A 26 -24.64 21.81 9.98
N PHE A 27 -25.06 22.83 10.74
CA PHE A 27 -26.36 22.90 11.42
C PHE A 27 -26.63 21.78 12.45
N LEU A 28 -25.59 21.26 13.12
CA LEU A 28 -25.71 20.18 14.13
C LEU A 28 -26.43 18.93 13.58
N SER A 29 -26.38 18.74 12.26
CA SER A 29 -27.04 17.65 11.57
C SER A 29 -26.26 16.34 11.69
N LYS A 30 -26.94 15.24 11.39
CA LYS A 30 -26.35 13.92 11.16
C LYS A 30 -25.40 13.94 9.95
N PHE A 31 -25.68 14.83 8.99
CA PHE A 31 -24.81 15.03 7.83
C PHE A 31 -23.54 15.79 8.21
N TYR A 32 -22.43 15.45 7.56
CA TYR A 32 -21.18 16.16 7.70
C TYR A 32 -20.35 16.14 6.42
N VAL A 33 -19.46 17.12 6.32
CA VAL A 33 -18.39 17.18 5.32
C VAL A 33 -17.08 17.00 6.06
N GLY A 34 -16.20 16.15 5.55
CA GLY A 34 -14.94 15.85 6.19
C GLY A 34 -13.78 15.73 5.23
N ALA A 35 -12.59 15.72 5.82
CA ALA A 35 -11.36 15.42 5.13
C ALA A 35 -10.50 14.55 6.05
N MET A 36 -10.05 13.43 5.52
CA MET A 36 -9.16 12.52 6.21
C MET A 36 -7.76 12.63 5.63
N TYR A 37 -6.75 12.80 6.47
CA TYR A 37 -5.34 12.71 6.10
C TYR A 37 -4.78 11.44 6.71
N GLY A 38 -4.17 10.58 5.90
CA GLY A 38 -3.62 9.32 6.38
C GLY A 38 -2.29 8.97 5.74
N GLN A 39 -1.55 8.12 6.42
CA GLN A 39 -0.38 7.43 5.88
C GLN A 39 -0.67 5.95 5.88
N HIS A 40 -0.53 5.30 4.73
CA HIS A 40 -0.50 3.85 4.65
C HIS A 40 0.92 3.36 4.39
N LYS A 41 1.26 2.24 5.02
CA LYS A 41 2.46 1.46 4.75
C LYS A 41 2.03 0.11 4.20
N LEU A 42 2.40 -0.16 2.95
CA LEU A 42 2.22 -1.40 2.22
C LEU A 42 3.59 -2.07 2.12
N VAL A 43 3.77 -3.20 2.79
CA VAL A 43 4.97 -4.02 2.63
C VAL A 43 4.61 -5.18 1.71
N GLY A 44 5.23 -5.24 0.53
CA GLY A 44 5.16 -6.37 -0.38
C GLY A 44 6.48 -7.14 -0.38
N LYS A 45 6.42 -8.45 -0.19
CA LYS A 45 7.59 -9.33 -0.29
C LYS A 45 7.47 -10.19 -1.54
N LYS A 46 8.54 -10.25 -2.34
CA LYS A 46 8.64 -11.15 -3.49
C LYS A 46 9.88 -12.01 -3.38
N THR A 47 9.69 -13.31 -3.21
CA THR A 47 10.77 -14.29 -3.21
C THR A 47 10.88 -14.92 -4.59
N ALA A 48 12.07 -14.84 -5.21
CA ALA A 48 12.35 -15.39 -6.52
C ALA A 48 13.64 -16.23 -6.50
N THR A 49 13.65 -17.35 -7.24
CA THR A 49 14.82 -18.21 -7.37
C THR A 49 15.48 -17.99 -8.71
N TYR A 50 16.74 -17.54 -8.71
CA TYR A 50 17.56 -17.30 -9.89
C TYR A 50 18.62 -18.40 -10.00
N THR A 51 18.91 -18.88 -11.21
CA THR A 51 20.00 -19.84 -11.43
C THR A 51 21.17 -19.13 -12.08
N VAL A 52 22.30 -19.05 -11.38
CA VAL A 52 23.54 -18.42 -11.86
C VAL A 52 24.64 -19.48 -11.86
N LEU A 53 25.35 -19.63 -12.99
CA LEU A 53 26.44 -20.62 -13.14
C LEU A 53 26.06 -22.05 -12.73
N SER A 54 24.84 -22.50 -13.06
CA SER A 54 24.29 -23.83 -12.72
C SER A 54 23.99 -24.05 -11.22
N GLN A 55 23.96 -22.99 -10.41
CA GLN A 55 23.50 -23.03 -9.02
C GLN A 55 22.22 -22.23 -8.85
N SER A 56 21.18 -22.84 -8.29
CA SER A 56 19.93 -22.16 -7.94
C SER A 56 20.09 -21.40 -6.61
N ARG A 57 19.74 -20.11 -6.62
CA ARG A 57 19.78 -19.21 -5.47
C ARG A 57 18.41 -18.57 -5.30
N THR A 58 17.85 -18.70 -4.10
CA THR A 58 16.58 -18.05 -3.74
C THR A 58 16.89 -16.70 -3.10
N THR A 59 16.31 -15.64 -3.65
CA THR A 59 16.48 -14.27 -3.19
C THR A 59 15.12 -13.67 -2.87
N THR A 60 15.02 -12.98 -1.74
CA THR A 60 13.82 -12.21 -1.38
C THR A 60 14.06 -10.73 -1.64
N ILE A 61 13.29 -10.16 -2.54
CA ILE A 61 13.21 -8.71 -2.78
C ILE A 61 12.03 -8.19 -1.95
N THR A 62 12.27 -7.25 -1.05
CA THR A 62 11.22 -6.61 -0.26
C THR A 62 10.96 -5.21 -0.81
N ASP A 63 9.74 -4.93 -1.24
CA ASP A 63 9.29 -3.61 -1.66
C ASP A 63 8.39 -3.02 -0.57
N THR A 64 8.76 -1.86 -0.03
CA THR A 64 7.95 -1.14 0.97
C THR A 64 7.46 0.15 0.37
N ILE A 65 6.15 0.22 0.13
CA ILE A 65 5.48 1.41 -0.36
C ILE A 65 4.87 2.13 0.83
N THR A 66 5.34 3.33 1.12
CA THR A 66 4.74 4.22 2.12
C THR A 66 4.13 5.40 1.39
N ALA A 67 2.82 5.61 1.49
CA ALA A 67 2.18 6.76 0.87
C ALA A 67 1.29 7.53 1.84
N SER A 68 1.40 8.85 1.76
CA SER A 68 0.43 9.77 2.36
C SER A 68 -0.72 10.00 1.39
N TYR A 69 -1.93 10.14 1.92
CA TYR A 69 -3.14 10.40 1.15
C TYR A 69 -4.07 11.37 1.88
N VAL A 70 -4.90 12.07 1.11
CA VAL A 70 -6.03 12.87 1.57
C VAL A 70 -7.30 12.29 1.00
N THR A 71 -8.34 12.20 1.81
CA THR A 71 -9.67 11.77 1.39
C THR A 71 -10.67 12.85 1.74
N PRO A 72 -11.06 13.76 0.84
CA PRO A 72 -12.30 14.51 0.99
C PRO A 72 -13.48 13.54 1.01
N HIS A 73 -14.38 13.70 1.97
CA HIS A 73 -15.56 12.84 2.12
C HIS A 73 -16.77 13.61 2.64
N ILE A 74 -17.93 13.00 2.42
CA ILE A 74 -19.20 13.38 3.02
C ILE A 74 -19.78 12.16 3.70
N GLY A 75 -20.55 12.37 4.76
CA GLY A 75 -21.13 11.25 5.47
C GLY A 75 -22.34 11.61 6.30
N PHE A 76 -22.94 10.56 6.83
CA PHE A 76 -24.01 10.64 7.80
C PHE A 76 -23.57 9.89 9.05
N THR A 77 -23.71 10.52 10.21
CA THR A 77 -23.50 9.92 11.53
C THR A 77 -24.77 10.07 12.35
N TRP A 78 -25.29 8.95 12.83
CA TRP A 78 -26.36 8.87 13.81
C TRP A 78 -25.73 8.60 15.18
N LYS A 79 -26.08 9.41 16.18
CA LYS A 79 -25.70 9.19 17.58
C LYS A 79 -26.91 8.69 18.37
N ALA A 80 -26.73 7.64 19.15
CA ALA A 80 -27.68 7.19 20.15
C ALA A 80 -27.43 7.88 21.49
N ASP A 81 -28.47 7.98 22.32
CA ASP A 81 -28.43 8.76 23.57
C ASP A 81 -27.39 8.27 24.59
N TRP A 82 -26.99 7.00 24.49
CA TRP A 82 -26.00 6.35 25.35
C TRP A 82 -24.56 6.42 24.80
N GLY A 83 -24.34 7.21 23.73
CA GLY A 83 -23.01 7.52 23.20
C GLY A 83 -22.57 6.70 21.98
N LEU A 84 -23.32 5.68 21.57
CA LEU A 84 -23.02 4.94 20.35
C LEU A 84 -23.19 5.83 19.12
N THR A 85 -22.23 5.77 18.20
CA THR A 85 -22.34 6.41 16.88
C THR A 85 -22.27 5.35 15.78
N ILE A 86 -23.16 5.48 14.81
CA ILE A 86 -23.17 4.67 13.60
C ILE A 86 -23.14 5.65 12.42
N GLY A 87 -22.37 5.36 11.38
CA GLY A 87 -22.29 6.24 10.23
C GLY A 87 -21.92 5.54 8.93
N ARG A 88 -22.03 6.33 7.85
CA ARG A 88 -21.63 5.95 6.50
C ARG A 88 -20.92 7.11 5.82
N ASP A 89 -19.85 6.79 5.12
CA ASP A 89 -19.00 7.79 4.47
C ASP A 89 -18.78 7.44 3.01
N LEU A 90 -18.83 8.47 2.17
CA LEU A 90 -18.48 8.39 0.76
C LEU A 90 -17.47 9.49 0.48
N GLY A 91 -16.34 9.13 -0.10
CA GLY A 91 -15.28 10.07 -0.40
C GLY A 91 -14.42 9.63 -1.56
N TRP A 92 -13.35 10.39 -1.75
CA TRP A 92 -12.37 10.12 -2.79
C TRP A 92 -10.97 10.14 -2.21
N LEU A 93 -10.28 9.00 -2.22
CA LEU A 93 -8.91 8.91 -1.74
C LEU A 93 -7.97 9.44 -2.81
N VAL A 94 -7.23 10.48 -2.47
CA VAL A 94 -6.25 11.16 -3.32
C VAL A 94 -4.86 10.97 -2.71
N PRO A 95 -3.96 10.22 -3.36
CA PRO A 95 -2.58 10.09 -2.90
C PRO A 95 -1.81 11.40 -3.13
N ILE A 96 -0.98 11.80 -2.15
CA ILE A 96 -0.20 13.06 -2.19
C ILE A 96 1.29 12.79 -2.40
N SER A 97 1.84 11.75 -1.76
CA SER A 97 3.27 11.48 -1.81
C SER A 97 3.53 9.99 -1.62
N PRO A 98 3.41 9.19 -2.69
CA PRO A 98 3.89 7.81 -2.66
C PRO A 98 5.43 7.83 -2.60
N LYS A 99 5.99 7.21 -1.57
CA LYS A 99 7.40 6.85 -1.47
C LYS A 99 7.52 5.34 -1.59
N ALA A 100 8.19 4.87 -2.63
CA ALA A 100 8.54 3.47 -2.78
C ALA A 100 9.99 3.28 -2.31
N GLU A 101 10.19 2.51 -1.25
CA GLU A 101 11.50 2.09 -0.77
C GLU A 101 11.69 0.61 -1.10
N ILE A 102 12.51 0.35 -2.11
CA ILE A 102 12.90 -1.02 -2.49
C ILE A 102 14.11 -1.40 -1.65
N ASN A 103 13.93 -2.38 -0.77
CA ASN A 103 15.01 -2.96 0.04
C ASN A 103 15.45 -4.30 -0.57
N GLU A 104 16.65 -4.30 -1.13
CA GLU A 104 17.31 -5.47 -1.74
C GLU A 104 18.03 -6.32 -0.67
N GLY A 105 17.35 -6.57 0.45
CA GLY A 105 17.95 -6.96 1.75
C GLY A 105 18.90 -8.17 1.75
N ASP A 106 18.67 -9.18 0.91
CA ASP A 106 19.48 -10.41 0.90
C ASP A 106 20.37 -10.59 -0.33
N ILE A 107 20.20 -9.78 -1.39
CA ILE A 107 20.94 -9.97 -2.64
C ILE A 107 22.28 -9.20 -2.65
N THR A 108 22.36 -8.09 -1.91
CA THR A 108 23.56 -7.23 -1.87
C THR A 108 24.73 -7.85 -1.11
N SER A 109 24.45 -8.87 -0.30
CA SER A 109 25.43 -9.69 0.41
C SER A 109 25.86 -10.94 -0.38
N ASP A 110 25.25 -11.22 -1.54
CA ASP A 110 25.65 -12.32 -2.42
C ASP A 110 26.94 -11.95 -3.18
N PRO A 111 28.01 -12.78 -3.11
CA PRO A 111 29.25 -12.55 -3.86
C PRO A 111 29.06 -12.41 -5.38
N LEU A 112 27.95 -12.91 -5.92
CA LEU A 112 27.60 -12.84 -7.33
C LEU A 112 26.63 -11.70 -7.66
N TYR A 113 26.31 -10.84 -6.69
CA TYR A 113 25.40 -9.70 -6.86
C TYR A 113 25.76 -8.83 -8.07
N SER A 114 27.04 -8.54 -8.29
CA SER A 114 27.51 -7.76 -9.44
C SER A 114 27.18 -8.41 -10.79
N SER A 115 27.11 -9.74 -10.84
CA SER A 115 26.73 -10.50 -12.05
C SER A 115 25.21 -10.62 -12.23
N LEU A 116 24.44 -10.57 -11.14
CA LEU A 116 22.97 -10.54 -11.15
C LEU A 116 22.42 -9.14 -11.45
N ALA A 117 23.04 -8.10 -10.88
CA ALA A 117 22.65 -6.69 -11.06
C ALA A 117 22.80 -6.19 -12.50
N VAL A 118 23.63 -6.86 -13.31
CA VAL A 118 23.86 -6.55 -14.73
C VAL A 118 22.99 -7.43 -15.65
N GLN A 119 22.29 -8.45 -15.12
CA GLN A 119 21.34 -9.23 -15.92
C GLN A 119 20.15 -8.36 -16.29
N ALA A 120 19.81 -8.37 -17.58
CA ALA A 120 18.67 -7.64 -18.12
C ALA A 120 17.37 -7.95 -17.37
N ASP A 121 17.18 -9.21 -16.96
CA ASP A 121 16.02 -9.66 -16.22
C ASP A 121 15.88 -9.00 -14.83
N TYR A 122 17.00 -8.73 -14.14
CA TYR A 122 16.99 -8.05 -12.84
C TYR A 122 16.64 -6.58 -12.97
N VAL A 123 17.28 -5.89 -13.92
CA VAL A 123 17.05 -4.45 -14.19
C VAL A 123 15.61 -4.23 -14.68
N GLU A 124 15.10 -5.10 -15.54
CA GLU A 124 13.74 -4.98 -16.06
C GLU A 124 12.69 -5.27 -14.98
N ASN A 125 12.90 -6.27 -14.12
CA ASN A 125 12.01 -6.56 -12.99
C ASN A 125 12.00 -5.41 -11.98
N LYS A 126 13.16 -4.82 -11.68
CA LYS A 126 13.25 -3.64 -10.80
C LYS A 126 12.50 -2.44 -11.38
N ARG A 127 12.68 -2.16 -12.68
CA ARG A 127 11.96 -1.08 -13.37
C ARG A 127 10.45 -1.31 -13.38
N LYS A 128 10.00 -2.53 -13.70
CA LYS A 128 8.56 -2.88 -13.69
C LYS A 128 7.94 -2.73 -12.30
N LEU A 129 8.63 -3.19 -11.26
CA LEU A 129 8.17 -3.01 -9.88
C LEU A 129 8.08 -1.52 -9.50
N GLN A 130 9.07 -0.72 -9.88
CA GLN A 130 9.03 0.73 -9.66
C GLN A 130 7.86 1.39 -10.42
N GLU A 131 7.63 1.04 -11.69
CA GLU A 131 6.55 1.60 -12.49
C GLU A 131 5.16 1.17 -11.99
N GLU A 132 5.00 -0.08 -11.58
CA GLU A 132 3.76 -0.57 -10.97
C GLU A 132 3.51 0.11 -9.62
N SER A 133 4.52 0.18 -8.75
CA SER A 133 4.47 0.86 -7.47
C SER A 133 4.10 2.35 -7.62
N ASP A 134 4.71 3.05 -8.57
CA ASP A 134 4.39 4.44 -8.89
C ASP A 134 2.95 4.60 -9.41
N LYS A 135 2.49 3.67 -10.25
CA LYS A 135 1.14 3.69 -10.81
C LYS A 135 0.08 3.44 -9.73
N TYR A 136 0.29 2.45 -8.87
CA TYR A 136 -0.61 2.16 -7.76
C TYR A 136 -0.59 3.27 -6.71
N GLY A 137 0.59 3.83 -6.43
CA GLY A 137 0.77 4.93 -5.49
C GLY A 137 0.17 6.26 -5.94
N LYS A 138 -0.06 6.47 -7.24
CA LYS A 138 -0.66 7.70 -7.80
C LYS A 138 -2.14 7.58 -8.16
N THR A 139 -2.72 6.38 -8.10
CA THR A 139 -4.11 6.16 -8.48
C THR A 139 -5.05 6.63 -7.37
N SER A 140 -5.98 7.51 -7.71
CA SER A 140 -7.07 7.88 -6.80
C SER A 140 -8.16 6.82 -6.79
N LEU A 141 -8.74 6.54 -5.62
CA LEU A 141 -9.71 5.47 -5.43
C LEU A 141 -10.97 5.99 -4.74
N PRO A 142 -12.17 5.50 -5.10
CA PRO A 142 -13.36 5.82 -4.32
C PRO A 142 -13.22 5.25 -2.91
N TYR A 143 -13.48 6.08 -1.90
CA TYR A 143 -13.52 5.68 -0.50
C TYR A 143 -14.97 5.44 -0.09
N LEU A 144 -15.26 4.24 0.42
CA LEU A 144 -16.59 3.86 0.86
C LEU A 144 -16.51 3.18 2.22
N ALA A 145 -17.01 3.86 3.26
CA ALA A 145 -17.22 3.27 4.57
C ALA A 145 -18.72 2.99 4.75
N LEU A 146 -19.14 1.76 4.48
CA LEU A 146 -20.56 1.36 4.54
C LEU A 146 -21.10 1.27 5.96
N LEU A 147 -20.22 1.03 6.93
CA LEU A 147 -20.56 0.96 8.34
C LEU A 147 -19.37 1.46 9.16
N ARG A 148 -19.54 2.61 9.79
CA ARG A 148 -18.64 3.15 10.80
C ARG A 148 -19.35 3.02 12.14
N VAL A 149 -18.70 2.38 13.12
CA VAL A 149 -19.19 2.29 14.49
C VAL A 149 -18.17 2.97 15.38
N GLY A 150 -18.64 3.83 16.27
CA GLY A 150 -17.80 4.55 17.22
C GLY A 150 -18.53 4.84 18.52
N TRP A 151 -17.80 5.38 19.48
CA TRP A 151 -18.34 5.81 20.75
C TRP A 151 -17.99 7.27 21.01
N LEU A 152 -18.96 8.07 21.44
CA LEU A 152 -18.81 9.49 21.70
C LEU A 152 -19.56 9.80 23.00
N PHE A 153 -18.80 10.09 24.06
CA PHE A 153 -19.30 10.43 25.40
C PHE A 153 -19.77 11.88 25.47
#